data_AF-A0A5C6BEV6-F1
#
_entry.id   AF-A0A5C6BEV6-F1
#
_cell.length_a   1.000
_cell.length_b   1.000
_cell.length_c   1.000
_cell.angle_alpha   90.00
_cell.angle_beta   90.00
_cell.angle_gamma   90.00
#
_symmetry.space_group_name_H-M   'P 1'
#
loop_
_entity.id
_entity.type
_entity.pdbx_description
1 polymer ?
#
loop_
_entity_poly.entity_id
_entity_poly.type
_entity_poly.pdbx_seq_one_letter_code
_entity_poly.pdbx_strand_id
1 'polypeptide(L)'
;MISKPVPLYSAPLRKRCPVCGFTSYSAEGIHPQCAAEQADAERLAEYKRSPKPVEPKSTSGLHAWQRLCRKCKAVVHVRKTICQCGQILTATKRD
;
A
#
# COMPACT_ATOMS: atom_id res chain seq x y z
N MET A 1 15.90 10.97 45.13
CA MET A 1 15.88 9.91 44.11
C MET A 1 15.14 8.72 44.70
N ILE A 2 13.94 8.41 44.20
CA ILE A 2 13.16 7.27 44.70
C ILE A 2 13.59 6.05 43.88
N SER A 3 14.34 5.14 44.52
CA SER A 3 14.69 3.85 43.93
C SER A 3 13.44 2.97 43.87
N LYS A 4 13.17 2.37 42.71
CA LYS A 4 12.05 1.44 42.53
C LYS A 4 12.28 0.20 43.43
N PRO A 5 11.25 -0.26 44.18
CA PRO A 5 11.40 -1.45 45.00
C PRO A 5 11.65 -2.68 44.12
N VAL A 6 12.48 -3.59 44.62
CA VAL A 6 12.77 -4.86 43.96
C VAL A 6 11.50 -5.72 43.99
N PRO A 7 11.07 -6.31 42.86
CA PRO A 7 9.89 -7.16 42.83
C PRO A 7 10.09 -8.40 43.71
N LEU A 8 9.05 -8.76 44.46
CA LEU A 8 9.05 -9.92 45.37
C LEU A 8 9.18 -11.27 44.63
N TYR A 9 8.83 -11.31 43.34
CA TYR A 9 8.85 -12.52 42.52
C TYR A 9 9.66 -12.30 41.24
N SER A 10 10.42 -13.32 40.85
CA SER A 10 11.10 -13.35 39.56
C SER A 10 10.09 -13.43 38.42
N ALA A 11 10.28 -12.64 37.37
CA ALA A 11 9.45 -12.74 36.17
C ALA A 11 9.57 -14.15 35.54
N PRO A 12 8.46 -14.78 35.13
CA PRO A 12 8.50 -16.09 34.49
C PRO A 12 9.26 -16.02 33.16
N LEU A 13 10.02 -17.07 32.86
CA LEU A 13 10.67 -17.24 31.55
C LEU A 13 9.61 -17.27 30.46
N ARG A 14 9.61 -16.25 29.60
CA ARG A 14 8.68 -16.14 28.47
C ARG A 14 9.36 -16.67 27.21
N LYS A 15 8.61 -17.38 26.37
CA LYS A 15 9.08 -17.80 25.04
C LYS A 15 9.27 -16.59 24.12
N ARG A 16 10.25 -16.65 23.22
CA ARG A 16 10.45 -15.65 22.17
C ARG A 16 9.81 -16.12 20.86
N CYS A 17 9.20 -15.18 20.16
CA CYS A 17 8.62 -15.41 18.84
C CYS A 17 9.73 -15.71 17.82
N PRO A 18 9.65 -16.81 17.06
CA PRO A 18 10.65 -17.16 16.05
C PRO A 18 10.61 -16.25 14.82
N VAL A 19 9.50 -15.53 14.59
CA VAL A 19 9.34 -14.64 13.42
C VAL A 19 9.99 -13.28 13.67
N CYS A 20 9.75 -12.67 14.84
CA CYS A 20 10.18 -11.31 15.13
C CYS A 20 11.20 -11.20 16.28
N GLY A 21 11.50 -12.28 17.00
CA GLY A 21 12.49 -12.33 18.09
C GLY A 21 12.02 -11.73 19.42
N PHE A 22 10.85 -11.08 19.46
CA PHE A 22 10.29 -10.49 20.67
C PHE A 22 9.58 -11.52 21.55
N THR A 23 9.42 -11.19 22.83
CA THR A 23 8.71 -12.02 23.78
C THR A 23 7.26 -12.26 23.34
N SER A 24 6.87 -13.53 23.22
CA SER A 24 5.51 -13.93 22.88
C SER A 24 4.64 -14.07 24.13
N TYR A 25 3.39 -13.65 23.99
CA TYR A 25 2.36 -13.82 25.02
C TYR A 25 1.46 -15.03 24.74
N SER A 26 1.62 -15.70 23.59
CA SER A 26 0.85 -16.89 23.22
C SER A 26 1.41 -18.15 23.87
N ALA A 27 0.56 -19.15 24.12
CA ALA A 27 0.95 -20.44 24.71
C ALA A 27 2.02 -21.17 23.86
N GLU A 28 1.86 -21.13 22.54
CA GLU A 28 2.80 -21.74 21.58
C GLU A 28 4.10 -20.96 21.41
N GLY A 29 4.15 -19.70 21.86
CA GLY A 29 5.33 -18.86 21.74
C GLY A 29 5.47 -18.09 20.42
N ILE A 30 4.46 -18.08 19.56
CA ILE A 30 4.39 -17.25 18.33
C ILE A 30 3.27 -16.21 18.48
N HIS A 31 3.52 -14.95 18.08
CA HIS A 31 2.45 -13.93 18.11
C HIS A 31 1.34 -14.27 17.11
N PRO A 32 0.07 -13.99 17.40
CA PRO A 32 -1.03 -14.30 16.48
C PRO A 32 -0.85 -13.68 15.09
N GLN A 33 -0.39 -12.43 15.03
CA GLN A 33 -0.08 -11.75 13.76
C GLN A 33 1.07 -12.43 13.03
N CYS A 34 2.15 -12.77 13.73
CA CYS A 34 3.29 -13.46 13.13
C CYS A 34 2.92 -14.86 12.60
N ALA A 35 2.04 -15.58 13.30
CA ALA A 35 1.53 -16.87 12.84
C ALA A 35 0.69 -16.74 11.57
N ALA A 36 -0.17 -15.71 11.50
CA ALA A 36 -0.96 -15.41 10.30
C ALA A 36 -0.07 -15.04 9.11
N GLU A 37 0.94 -14.18 9.31
CA GLU A 37 1.91 -13.81 8.26
C GLU A 37 2.70 -15.01 7.75
N GLN A 38 3.11 -15.90 8.65
CA GLN A 38 3.83 -17.12 8.28
C GLN A 38 2.95 -18.08 7.45
N ALA A 39 1.67 -18.22 7.80
CA ALA A 39 0.71 -19.01 7.03
C ALA A 39 0.39 -18.38 5.66
N ASP A 40 0.35 -17.06 5.58
CA ASP A 40 0.06 -16.31 4.36
C ASP A 40 1.26 -16.24 3.40
N ALA A 41 2.48 -16.45 3.88
CA ALA A 41 3.71 -16.34 3.11
C ALA A 41 3.71 -17.23 1.85
N GLU A 42 3.19 -18.46 1.97
CA GLU A 42 3.10 -19.41 0.86
C GLU A 42 2.14 -18.91 -0.23
N ARG A 43 0.92 -18.52 0.17
CA ARG A 43 -0.10 -17.98 -0.72
C ARG A 43 0.38 -16.72 -1.45
N LEU A 44 1.05 -15.82 -0.72
CA LEU A 44 1.63 -14.61 -1.30
C LEU A 44 2.77 -14.90 -2.27
N ALA A 45 3.56 -15.94 -2.03
CA ALA A 45 4.61 -16.37 -2.95
C ALA A 45 4.01 -16.89 -4.27
N GLU A 46 2.89 -17.62 -4.21
CA GLU A 46 2.16 -18.08 -5.39
C GLU A 46 1.61 -16.89 -6.20
N TYR A 47 0.93 -15.93 -5.55
CA TYR A 47 0.42 -14.73 -6.24
C TYR A 47 1.51 -13.89 -6.90
N LYS A 48 2.74 -13.89 -6.37
CA LYS A 48 3.88 -13.19 -6.99
C LYS A 48 4.43 -13.94 -8.21
N ARG A 49 4.33 -15.27 -8.24
CA ARG A 49 4.81 -16.11 -9.36
C ARG A 49 3.86 -16.08 -10.55
N SER A 50 2.56 -15.97 -10.29
CA SER A 50 1.55 -15.88 -11.33
C SER A 50 1.63 -14.52 -12.03
N PRO A 51 2.01 -14.45 -13.31
CA PRO A 51 1.92 -13.20 -14.05
C PRO A 51 0.44 -12.79 -14.08
N LYS A 52 0.14 -11.60 -13.53
CA LYS A 52 -1.20 -11.04 -13.65
C LYS A 52 -1.54 -10.99 -15.15
N PRO A 53 -2.69 -11.50 -15.60
CA PRO A 53 -3.13 -11.26 -16.96
C PRO A 53 -3.20 -9.75 -17.14
N VAL A 54 -2.27 -9.23 -17.94
CA VAL A 54 -2.29 -7.82 -18.34
C VAL A 54 -3.41 -7.73 -19.35
N GLU A 55 -4.63 -7.48 -18.85
CA GLU A 55 -5.74 -7.06 -19.70
C GLU A 55 -5.21 -5.93 -20.60
N PRO A 56 -5.22 -6.10 -21.94
CA PRO A 56 -4.78 -5.04 -22.83
C PRO A 56 -5.73 -3.87 -22.61
N LYS A 57 -5.22 -2.80 -21.96
CA LYS A 57 -5.95 -1.54 -21.81
C LYS A 57 -6.36 -1.10 -23.21
N SER A 58 -7.66 -1.13 -23.49
CA SER A 58 -8.22 -0.86 -24.81
C SER A 58 -7.68 0.46 -25.36
N THR A 59 -7.14 0.40 -26.57
CA THR A 59 -6.58 1.52 -27.32
C THR A 59 -7.68 2.33 -28.01
N SER A 60 -8.65 2.81 -27.25
CA SER A 60 -9.78 3.56 -27.80
C SER A 60 -9.88 4.93 -27.13
N GLY A 61 -8.96 5.82 -27.50
CA GLY A 61 -9.07 7.26 -27.25
C GLY A 61 -8.71 7.74 -25.84
N LEU A 62 -8.70 9.07 -25.69
CA LEU A 62 -8.55 9.74 -24.40
C LEU A 62 -9.65 9.27 -23.45
N HIS A 63 -9.28 8.99 -22.20
CA HIS A 63 -10.27 8.67 -21.18
C HIS A 63 -11.23 9.86 -20.98
N ALA A 64 -12.47 9.62 -20.55
CA ALA A 64 -13.47 10.66 -20.26
C ALA A 64 -12.98 11.78 -19.32
N TRP A 65 -11.99 11.51 -18.46
CA TRP A 65 -11.38 12.49 -17.55
C TRP A 65 -10.10 13.13 -18.10
N GLN A 66 -9.76 12.86 -19.34
CA GLN A 66 -8.60 13.40 -20.04
C GLN A 66 -9.05 14.33 -21.17
N ARG A 67 -8.29 15.40 -21.39
CA ARG A 67 -8.40 16.29 -22.55
C ARG A 67 -7.00 16.63 -23.04
N LEU A 68 -6.89 17.08 -24.28
CA LEU A 68 -5.63 17.60 -24.82
C LEU A 68 -5.56 19.11 -24.63
N CYS A 69 -4.38 19.61 -24.28
CA CYS A 69 -4.10 21.04 -24.34
C CYS A 69 -4.08 21.51 -25.81
N ARG A 70 -4.76 22.62 -26.12
CA ARG A 70 -4.77 23.19 -27.47
C ARG A 70 -3.42 23.75 -27.93
N LYS A 71 -2.54 24.11 -26.98
CA LYS A 71 -1.23 24.71 -27.27
C LYS A 71 -0.13 23.65 -27.37
N CYS A 72 0.07 22.87 -26.30
CA CYS A 72 1.17 21.90 -26.23
C CYS A 72 0.76 20.44 -26.50
N LYS A 73 -0.54 20.17 -26.75
CA LYS A 73 -1.07 18.82 -26.97
C LYS A 73 -0.79 17.83 -25.83
N ALA A 74 -0.41 18.31 -24.64
CA ALA A 74 -0.25 17.46 -23.47
C ALA A 74 -1.61 16.90 -23.01
N VAL A 75 -1.63 15.64 -22.59
CA VAL A 75 -2.79 15.01 -21.95
C VAL A 75 -2.90 15.57 -20.54
N VAL A 76 -4.00 16.26 -20.27
CA VAL A 76 -4.28 16.89 -18.98
C VAL A 76 -5.63 16.44 -18.44
N HIS A 77 -5.76 16.44 -17.12
CA HIS A 77 -7.02 16.09 -16.47
C HIS A 77 -8.12 17.12 -16.80
N VAL A 78 -9.34 16.65 -17.02
CA VAL A 78 -10.50 17.47 -17.43
C VAL A 78 -10.83 18.60 -16.45
N ARG A 79 -10.49 18.46 -15.16
CA ARG A 79 -10.72 19.49 -14.13
C ARG A 79 -9.64 20.59 -14.07
N LYS A 80 -8.50 20.43 -14.75
CA LYS A 80 -7.46 21.48 -14.73
C LYS A 80 -7.91 22.65 -15.63
N THR A 81 -7.90 23.85 -15.06
CA THR A 81 -8.24 25.10 -15.77
C THR A 81 -7.05 25.72 -16.46
N ILE A 82 -5.82 25.39 -16.04
CA ILE A 82 -4.57 25.92 -16.61
C ILE A 82 -3.62 24.74 -16.90
N CYS A 83 -3.07 24.71 -18.10
CA CYS A 83 -2.02 23.76 -18.49
C CYS A 83 -0.64 24.24 -17.99
N GLN A 84 0.33 23.33 -17.85
CA GLN A 84 1.71 23.69 -17.52
C GLN A 84 2.35 24.66 -18.53
N CYS A 85 1.86 24.71 -19.77
CA CYS A 85 2.30 25.68 -20.78
C CYS A 85 1.65 27.07 -20.66
N GLY A 86 0.88 27.32 -19.58
CA GLY A 86 0.18 28.57 -19.30
C GLY A 86 -1.16 28.73 -20.01
N GLN A 87 -1.56 27.80 -20.89
CA GLN A 87 -2.82 27.91 -21.64
C GLN A 87 -4.03 27.62 -20.75
N ILE A 88 -5.05 28.47 -20.84
CA ILE A 88 -6.34 28.25 -20.19
C ILE A 88 -7.10 27.12 -20.92
N LEU A 89 -7.52 26.13 -20.15
CA LEU A 89 -8.22 24.92 -20.58
C LEU A 89 -9.71 25.07 -20.26
N THR A 90 -10.40 26.04 -20.86
CA THR A 90 -11.86 26.16 -20.72
C THR A 90 -12.57 25.00 -21.42
N ALA A 91 -13.69 24.55 -20.85
CA ALA A 91 -14.55 23.58 -21.51
C ALA A 91 -15.25 24.28 -22.68
N THR A 92 -14.88 23.95 -23.91
CA THR A 92 -15.63 24.43 -25.07
C THR A 92 -16.94 23.66 -25.17
N LYS A 93 -18.07 24.38 -25.11
CA LYS A 93 -19.35 23.89 -25.62
C LYS A 93 -19.12 23.30 -27.01
N ARG A 94 -19.62 22.08 -27.23
CA ARG A 94 -19.79 21.52 -28.57
C ARG A 94 -21.11 22.10 -29.09
N ASP A 95 -21.07 22.82 -30.21
CA ASP A 95 -22.26 23.14 -31.01
C ASP A 95 -22.81 21.88 -31.69
#